data_AF-A0A9E4WQG8-F1
#
_entry.id   AF-A0A9E4WQG8-F1
#
_cell.length_a   1.000
_cell.length_b   1.000
_cell.length_c   1.000
_cell.angle_alpha   90.00
_cell.angle_beta   90.00
_cell.angle_gamma   90.00
#
_symmetry.space_group_name_H-M   'P 1'
#
loop_
_entity.id
_entity.type
_entity.pdbx_description
1 polymer ?
#
loop_
_entity_poly.entity_id
_entity_poly.type
_entity_poly.pdbx_seq_one_letter_code
_entity_poly.pdbx_strand_id
1 'polypeptide(L)'
;MPRYGLAAAILTAIVFAVLAVAPASAGVQPAGDANCDGVVTSLDAVIVLQVDAGLLDRAPCHEQADASFDGLVNSLDAAIILQREAGLLAACEPGQTGFTASLTAVDKIVVAGEPFSLTLSVSNCNERETSRRYGSGQIFDFSVRDESGELVWNWAHGKGFVLAVKERTYGDRQTVTYGVVWDQTNNDGAAVAPGRYEIEALDVGCTLPALNQCDLSATIEVQILLPPNP
;
A
#
# COMPACT_ATOMS: atom_id res chain seq x y z
N MET A 1 -23.34 -87.09 27.23
CA MET A 1 -23.03 -86.94 25.78
C MET A 1 -23.93 -85.84 25.23
N PRO A 2 -23.54 -84.92 24.34
CA PRO A 2 -22.22 -84.43 23.86
C PRO A 2 -22.10 -82.86 24.04
N ARG A 3 -20.91 -82.23 24.14
CA ARG A 3 -20.06 -81.58 23.10
C ARG A 3 -20.20 -80.04 22.92
N TYR A 4 -19.04 -79.34 23.05
CA TYR A 4 -18.60 -78.02 22.50
C TYR A 4 -19.40 -76.76 22.95
N GLY A 5 -18.86 -75.58 23.25
CA GLY A 5 -17.57 -74.91 23.00
C GLY A 5 -17.85 -73.46 22.56
N LEU A 6 -17.00 -72.49 22.98
CA LEU A 6 -16.92 -71.07 22.50
C LEU A 6 -18.02 -70.11 22.99
N ALA A 7 -17.79 -68.82 23.28
CA ALA A 7 -16.62 -67.93 23.15
C ALA A 7 -16.78 -66.75 24.15
N ALA A 8 -15.65 -66.19 24.59
CA ALA A 8 -15.59 -64.96 25.37
C ALA A 8 -15.97 -63.75 24.49
N ALA A 9 -16.98 -62.98 24.91
CA ALA A 9 -17.34 -61.71 24.28
C ALA A 9 -16.55 -60.58 24.93
N ILE A 10 -15.52 -60.09 24.24
CA ILE A 10 -14.80 -58.87 24.61
C ILE A 10 -15.61 -57.69 24.06
N LEU A 11 -16.15 -56.87 24.96
CA LEU A 11 -16.89 -55.65 24.62
C LEU A 11 -15.87 -54.55 24.27
N THR A 12 -15.61 -54.32 22.98
CA THR A 12 -14.82 -53.17 22.51
C THR A 12 -15.70 -51.93 22.51
N ALA A 13 -15.45 -51.01 23.44
CA ALA A 13 -16.02 -49.67 23.42
C ALA A 13 -15.39 -48.88 22.26
N ILE A 14 -16.16 -48.65 21.18
CA ILE A 14 -15.78 -47.74 20.10
C ILE A 14 -16.06 -46.32 20.59
N VAL A 15 -15.00 -45.60 20.95
CA VAL A 15 -15.06 -44.15 21.17
C VAL A 15 -15.09 -43.49 19.80
N PHE A 16 -16.27 -43.03 19.35
CA PHE A 16 -16.36 -42.12 18.22
C PHE A 16 -15.84 -40.76 18.68
N ALA A 17 -14.58 -40.48 18.38
CA ALA A 17 -14.06 -39.12 18.43
C ALA A 17 -14.76 -38.33 17.31
N VAL A 18 -15.75 -37.53 17.68
CA VAL A 18 -16.24 -36.46 16.81
C VAL A 18 -15.07 -35.49 16.69
N LEU A 19 -14.38 -35.49 15.54
CA LEU A 19 -13.51 -34.37 15.20
C LEU A 19 -14.40 -33.13 15.15
N ALA A 20 -14.23 -32.23 16.13
CA ALA A 20 -14.67 -30.87 15.98
C ALA A 20 -13.88 -30.29 14.80
N VAL A 21 -14.51 -30.23 13.62
CA VAL A 21 -14.02 -29.37 12.54
C VAL A 21 -14.19 -27.95 13.08
N ALA A 22 -13.08 -27.36 13.53
CA ALA A 22 -13.05 -25.93 13.78
C ALA A 22 -13.45 -25.25 12.45
N PRO A 23 -14.39 -24.30 12.45
CA PRO A 23 -14.61 -23.50 11.25
C PRO A 23 -13.26 -22.88 10.89
N ALA A 24 -12.83 -23.02 9.64
CA ALA A 24 -11.73 -22.24 9.11
C ALA A 24 -12.00 -20.80 9.52
N SER A 25 -11.01 -20.15 10.14
CA SER A 25 -11.08 -18.73 10.43
C SER A 25 -11.45 -18.05 9.11
N ALA A 26 -12.63 -17.46 9.05
CA ALA A 26 -12.99 -16.51 8.00
C ALA A 26 -12.06 -15.30 8.18
N GLY A 27 -10.81 -15.44 7.75
CA GLY A 27 -9.94 -14.31 7.50
C GLY A 27 -10.62 -13.48 6.42
N VAL A 28 -10.73 -12.19 6.65
CA VAL A 28 -11.12 -11.25 5.60
C VAL A 28 -10.11 -11.45 4.46
N GLN A 29 -10.57 -11.87 3.28
CA GLN A 29 -9.68 -11.99 2.13
C GLN A 29 -9.33 -10.60 1.61
N PRO A 30 -8.05 -10.33 1.33
CA PRO A 30 -7.63 -9.04 0.83
C PRO A 30 -8.17 -8.83 -0.59
N ALA A 31 -8.51 -7.59 -0.95
CA ALA A 31 -8.95 -7.32 -2.31
C ALA A 31 -7.74 -7.30 -3.22
N GLY A 32 -7.98 -7.80 -4.42
CA GLY A 32 -6.96 -8.26 -5.32
C GLY A 32 -6.61 -9.75 -5.16
N ASP A 33 -7.10 -10.48 -4.15
CA ASP A 33 -6.90 -11.94 -4.04
C ASP A 33 -7.94 -12.67 -4.91
N ALA A 34 -7.62 -12.85 -6.19
CA ALA A 34 -8.54 -13.43 -7.16
C ALA A 34 -8.61 -14.96 -7.06
N ASN A 35 -7.58 -15.60 -6.49
CA ASN A 35 -7.47 -17.06 -6.40
C ASN A 35 -7.89 -17.64 -5.02
N CYS A 36 -8.17 -16.78 -4.05
CA CYS A 36 -8.56 -17.09 -2.68
C CYS A 36 -7.46 -17.72 -1.81
N ASP A 37 -6.17 -17.51 -2.10
CA ASP A 37 -5.06 -18.11 -1.33
C ASP A 37 -4.63 -17.28 -0.12
N GLY A 38 -5.21 -16.09 0.06
CA GLY A 38 -4.95 -15.18 1.17
C GLY A 38 -3.76 -14.23 0.96
N VAL A 39 -3.10 -14.27 -0.20
CA VAL A 39 -2.06 -13.31 -0.59
C VAL A 39 -2.46 -12.57 -1.87
N VAL A 40 -1.98 -11.33 -2.04
CA VAL A 40 -2.23 -10.55 -3.25
C VAL A 40 -0.92 -10.46 -4.03
N THR A 41 -0.89 -11.05 -5.22
CA THR A 41 0.29 -11.13 -6.07
C THR A 41 -0.05 -10.89 -7.54
N SER A 42 0.96 -10.86 -8.40
CA SER A 42 0.80 -10.81 -9.85
C SER A 42 0.03 -12.00 -10.41
N LEU A 43 -0.03 -13.12 -9.70
CA LEU A 43 -0.84 -14.28 -10.11
C LEU A 43 -2.34 -13.96 -10.10
N ASP A 44 -2.79 -13.16 -9.14
CA ASP A 44 -4.18 -12.74 -9.05
C ASP A 44 -4.55 -11.79 -10.19
N ALA A 45 -3.63 -10.88 -10.55
CA ALA A 45 -3.81 -10.00 -11.69
C ALA A 45 -3.96 -10.78 -13.00
N VAL A 46 -3.22 -11.88 -13.18
CA VAL A 46 -3.35 -12.74 -14.36
C VAL A 46 -4.74 -13.37 -14.44
N ILE A 47 -5.34 -13.77 -13.32
CA ILE A 47 -6.70 -14.32 -13.29
C ILE A 47 -7.72 -13.25 -13.72
N VAL A 48 -7.59 -12.03 -13.21
CA VAL A 48 -8.43 -10.90 -13.61
C VAL A 48 -8.31 -10.62 -15.11
N LEU A 49 -7.09 -10.57 -15.65
CA LEU A 49 -6.86 -10.36 -17.09
C LEU A 49 -7.45 -11.50 -17.94
N GLN A 50 -7.43 -12.74 -17.44
CA GLN A 50 -8.05 -13.88 -18.11
C GLN A 50 -9.58 -13.78 -18.14
N VAL A 51 -10.20 -13.26 -17.08
CA VAL A 51 -11.64 -12.97 -17.04
C VAL A 51 -12.00 -11.89 -18.05
N ASP A 52 -11.28 -10.78 -18.07
CA ASP A 52 -11.51 -9.67 -19.01
C ASP A 52 -11.31 -10.09 -20.48
N ALA A 53 -10.34 -10.96 -20.73
CA ALA A 53 -10.09 -11.54 -22.05
C ALA A 53 -11.11 -12.63 -22.47
N GLY A 54 -12.05 -13.00 -21.59
CA GLY A 54 -13.02 -14.08 -21.83
C GLY A 54 -12.41 -15.48 -21.90
N LEU A 55 -11.20 -15.64 -21.34
CA LEU A 55 -10.52 -16.95 -21.21
C LEU A 55 -11.02 -17.72 -19.98
N LEU A 56 -11.52 -17.00 -18.98
CA LEU A 56 -12.23 -17.53 -17.82
C LEU A 56 -13.61 -16.87 -17.73
N ASP A 57 -14.64 -17.65 -17.42
CA ASP A 57 -15.99 -17.11 -17.23
C ASP A 57 -16.10 -16.21 -15.99
N ARG A 58 -15.29 -16.48 -14.95
CA ARG A 58 -15.25 -15.73 -13.68
C ARG A 58 -14.00 -16.09 -12.89
N ALA A 59 -13.54 -15.15 -12.05
CA ALA A 59 -12.51 -15.44 -11.06
C ALA A 59 -13.06 -16.38 -9.95
N PRO A 60 -12.20 -17.22 -9.33
CA PRO A 60 -12.53 -17.99 -8.13
C PRO A 60 -13.11 -17.10 -7.02
N CYS A 61 -12.40 -16.02 -6.69
CA CYS A 61 -12.81 -15.00 -5.74
C CYS A 61 -13.25 -13.72 -6.47
N HIS A 62 -14.46 -13.75 -7.06
CA HIS A 62 -14.95 -12.65 -7.91
C HIS A 62 -15.09 -11.33 -7.15
N GLU A 63 -15.55 -11.34 -5.91
CA GLU A 63 -15.70 -10.11 -5.12
C GLU A 63 -14.34 -9.50 -4.75
N GLN A 64 -13.33 -10.34 -4.51
CA GLN A 64 -11.98 -9.87 -4.20
C GLN A 64 -11.23 -9.48 -5.48
N ALA A 65 -11.55 -10.10 -6.62
CA ALA A 65 -10.98 -9.78 -7.92
C ALA A 65 -11.34 -8.36 -8.41
N ASP A 66 -12.44 -7.79 -7.92
CA ASP A 66 -12.79 -6.37 -8.06
C ASP A 66 -11.96 -5.54 -7.06
N ALA A 67 -10.70 -5.29 -7.41
CA ALA A 67 -9.76 -4.54 -6.58
C ALA A 67 -10.07 -3.04 -6.53
N SER A 68 -10.86 -2.52 -7.47
CA SER A 68 -11.28 -1.12 -7.56
C SER A 68 -12.58 -0.81 -6.81
N PHE A 69 -13.40 -1.82 -6.51
CA PHE A 69 -14.75 -1.75 -5.96
C PHE A 69 -15.76 -1.05 -6.87
N ASP A 70 -15.55 -1.11 -8.18
CA ASP A 70 -16.47 -0.52 -9.16
C ASP A 70 -17.60 -1.48 -9.59
N GLY A 71 -17.57 -2.72 -9.09
CA GLY A 71 -18.52 -3.78 -9.39
C GLY A 71 -18.22 -4.56 -10.67
N LEU A 72 -17.13 -4.24 -11.36
CA LEU A 72 -16.64 -4.94 -12.54
C LEU A 72 -15.32 -5.64 -12.20
N VAL A 73 -15.05 -6.76 -12.88
CA VAL A 73 -13.75 -7.45 -12.79
C VAL A 73 -13.11 -7.36 -14.17
N ASN A 74 -12.18 -6.43 -14.34
CA ASN A 74 -11.57 -6.13 -15.64
C ASN A 74 -10.08 -5.72 -15.53
N SER A 75 -9.47 -5.35 -16.66
CA SER A 75 -8.05 -4.96 -16.71
C SER A 75 -7.65 -3.83 -15.75
N LEU A 76 -8.60 -3.00 -15.27
CA LEU A 76 -8.35 -1.99 -14.24
C LEU A 76 -7.97 -2.63 -12.89
N ASP A 77 -8.70 -3.65 -12.46
CA ASP A 77 -8.42 -4.34 -11.19
C ASP A 77 -7.09 -5.06 -11.25
N ALA A 78 -6.77 -5.68 -12.39
CA ALA A 78 -5.47 -6.30 -12.63
C ALA A 78 -4.33 -5.27 -12.53
N ALA A 79 -4.53 -4.07 -13.07
CA ALA A 79 -3.56 -2.99 -12.94
C ALA A 79 -3.39 -2.60 -11.46
N ILE A 80 -4.47 -2.45 -10.71
CA ILE A 80 -4.40 -2.13 -9.27
C ILE A 80 -3.65 -3.20 -8.49
N ILE A 81 -3.89 -4.49 -8.77
CA ILE A 81 -3.17 -5.61 -8.14
C ILE A 81 -1.67 -5.53 -8.43
N LEU A 82 -1.28 -5.39 -9.70
CA LEU A 82 0.13 -5.30 -10.10
C LEU A 82 0.82 -4.06 -9.52
N GLN A 83 0.13 -2.93 -9.53
CA GLN A 83 0.66 -1.69 -8.98
C GLN A 83 0.78 -1.76 -7.45
N ARG A 84 -0.13 -2.45 -6.76
CA ARG A 84 -0.04 -2.71 -5.31
C ARG A 84 1.16 -3.61 -4.99
N GLU A 85 1.33 -4.71 -5.72
CA GLU A 85 2.47 -5.62 -5.55
C GLU A 85 3.80 -4.92 -5.86
N ALA A 86 3.82 -4.03 -6.85
CA ALA A 86 4.99 -3.21 -7.19
C ALA A 86 5.23 -2.04 -6.20
N GLY A 87 4.33 -1.80 -5.24
CA GLY A 87 4.40 -0.67 -4.30
C GLY A 87 4.22 0.69 -4.97
N LEU A 88 3.54 0.74 -6.12
CA LEU A 88 3.34 1.93 -6.96
C LEU A 88 2.05 2.70 -6.61
N LEU A 89 1.11 2.09 -5.89
CA LEU A 89 -0.12 2.74 -5.43
C LEU A 89 -0.40 2.41 -3.96
N ALA A 90 -0.53 3.43 -3.10
CA ALA A 90 -1.43 3.35 -1.94
C ALA A 90 -2.87 3.55 -2.44
N ALA A 91 -3.37 2.55 -3.16
CA ALA A 91 -4.80 2.41 -3.32
C ALA A 91 -5.38 1.99 -1.97
N CYS A 92 -6.48 2.63 -1.58
CA CYS A 92 -7.24 2.27 -0.40
C CYS A 92 -7.52 0.75 -0.41
N GLU A 93 -7.16 0.08 0.68
CA GLU A 93 -7.50 -1.34 0.84
C GLU A 93 -9.03 -1.49 0.99
N PRO A 94 -9.61 -2.65 0.65
CA PRO A 94 -11.00 -3.00 0.99
C PRO A 94 -11.32 -2.69 2.44
N GLY A 95 -12.44 -2.01 2.66
CA GLY A 95 -12.88 -1.65 4.01
C GLY A 95 -11.96 -0.66 4.75
N GLN A 96 -10.89 -0.18 4.11
CA GLN A 96 -10.07 0.89 4.68
C GLN A 96 -10.89 2.17 4.71
N THR A 97 -10.82 2.89 5.82
CA THR A 97 -11.44 4.20 6.00
C THR A 97 -10.39 5.21 6.41
N GLY A 98 -10.71 6.50 6.33
CA GLY A 98 -9.75 7.58 6.61
C GLY A 98 -8.91 7.96 5.39
N PHE A 99 -7.68 8.39 5.62
CA PHE A 99 -6.74 8.77 4.57
C PHE A 99 -5.52 7.85 4.58
N THR A 100 -4.92 7.66 3.41
CA THR A 100 -3.63 6.95 3.26
C THR A 100 -2.71 7.72 2.32
N ALA A 101 -1.40 7.49 2.44
CA ALA A 101 -0.41 8.05 1.53
C ALA A 101 0.56 6.97 1.01
N SER A 102 1.05 7.18 -0.20
CA SER A 102 2.20 6.48 -0.75
C SER A 102 3.20 7.46 -1.32
N LEU A 103 4.46 7.07 -1.31
CA LEU A 103 5.54 7.78 -1.97
C LEU A 103 6.14 6.87 -3.04
N THR A 104 6.33 7.41 -4.24
CA THR A 104 7.02 6.74 -5.34
C THR A 104 8.12 7.61 -5.90
N ALA A 105 9.13 6.95 -6.49
CA ALA A 105 10.13 7.59 -7.33
C ALA A 105 10.08 6.93 -8.72
N VAL A 106 10.32 7.70 -9.78
CA VAL A 106 10.44 7.15 -11.14
C VAL A 106 11.52 6.09 -11.19
N ASP A 107 12.72 6.44 -10.71
CA ASP A 107 13.83 5.53 -10.52
C ASP A 107 14.26 5.55 -9.05
N LYS A 108 14.48 4.36 -8.46
CA LYS A 108 15.01 4.23 -7.10
C LYS A 108 16.54 4.21 -7.07
N ILE A 109 17.18 4.05 -8.22
CA ILE A 109 18.63 4.02 -8.36
C ILE A 109 19.00 4.94 -9.52
N VAL A 110 19.81 5.95 -9.25
CA VAL A 110 20.24 6.94 -10.24
C VAL A 110 21.73 7.20 -10.09
N VAL A 111 22.37 7.76 -11.12
CA VAL A 111 23.78 8.14 -11.06
C VAL A 111 23.92 9.53 -10.42
N ALA A 112 25.07 9.80 -9.80
CA ALA A 112 25.37 11.12 -9.25
C ALA A 112 25.13 12.24 -10.29
N GLY A 113 24.30 13.22 -9.91
CA GLY A 113 23.89 14.34 -10.77
C GLY A 113 22.59 14.13 -11.55
N GLU A 114 21.99 12.94 -11.53
CA GLU A 114 20.65 12.70 -12.11
C GLU A 114 19.53 12.95 -11.08
N PRO A 115 18.47 13.68 -11.43
CA PRO A 115 17.44 14.03 -10.45
C PRO A 115 16.55 12.83 -10.08
N PHE A 116 16.11 12.79 -8.83
CA PHE A 116 14.97 11.94 -8.44
C PHE A 116 13.66 12.67 -8.71
N SER A 117 12.77 12.05 -9.48
CA SER A 117 11.38 12.50 -9.64
C SER A 117 10.48 11.74 -8.68
N LEU A 118 9.99 12.44 -7.65
CA LEU A 118 9.24 11.91 -6.52
C LEU A 118 7.76 12.26 -6.63
N THR A 119 6.88 11.36 -6.21
CA THR A 119 5.43 11.61 -6.15
C THR A 119 4.86 11.13 -4.83
N LEU A 120 4.26 12.06 -4.07
CA LEU A 120 3.40 11.76 -2.94
C LEU A 120 1.96 11.63 -3.44
N SER A 121 1.32 10.51 -3.16
CA SER A 121 -0.12 10.30 -3.40
C SER A 121 -0.84 10.29 -2.06
N VAL A 122 -1.95 11.02 -1.97
CA VAL A 122 -2.83 11.07 -0.80
C VAL A 122 -4.23 10.67 -1.23
N SER A 123 -4.75 9.61 -0.63
CA SER A 123 -6.04 9.00 -0.99
C SER A 123 -7.04 9.13 0.14
N ASN A 124 -8.25 9.59 -0.18
CA ASN A 124 -9.42 9.45 0.69
C ASN A 124 -9.97 8.03 0.54
N CYS A 125 -9.95 7.24 1.61
CA CYS A 125 -10.48 5.86 1.60
C CYS A 125 -11.91 5.75 2.08
N ASN A 126 -12.54 6.86 2.47
CA ASN A 126 -13.94 6.86 2.80
C ASN A 126 -14.80 6.83 1.53
N GLU A 127 -15.97 6.18 1.63
CA GLU A 127 -17.02 6.13 0.60
C GLU A 127 -17.87 7.42 0.52
N ARG A 128 -17.21 8.54 0.84
CA ARG A 128 -17.82 9.87 0.90
C ARG A 128 -16.73 10.92 0.81
N GLU A 129 -17.11 12.10 0.36
CA GLU A 129 -16.22 13.26 0.42
C GLU A 129 -15.77 13.53 1.86
N THR A 130 -14.48 13.79 2.03
CA THR A 130 -13.88 14.07 3.34
C THR A 130 -12.86 15.20 3.20
N SER A 131 -12.91 16.17 4.11
CA SER A 131 -11.99 17.30 4.11
C SER A 131 -10.78 17.07 5.01
N ARG A 132 -9.62 17.58 4.60
CA ARG A 132 -8.44 17.77 5.45
C ARG A 132 -8.17 19.26 5.67
N ARG A 133 -7.75 19.61 6.88
CA ARG A 133 -7.39 20.98 7.28
C ARG A 133 -5.88 21.13 7.43
N TYR A 134 -5.36 22.25 6.96
CA TYR A 134 -3.94 22.58 6.98
C TYR A 134 -3.76 23.87 7.78
N GLY A 135 -2.78 23.88 8.69
CA GLY A 135 -2.52 25.03 9.57
C GLY A 135 -1.94 26.25 8.85
N SER A 136 -1.41 26.06 7.63
CA SER A 136 -0.79 27.11 6.82
C SER A 136 -0.97 26.85 5.31
N GLY A 137 -0.29 27.65 4.49
CA GLY A 137 -0.14 27.39 3.07
C GLY A 137 0.67 26.14 2.72
N GLN A 138 1.42 25.58 3.66
CA GLN A 138 2.10 24.30 3.50
C GLN A 138 1.09 23.16 3.61
N ILE A 139 1.06 22.29 2.61
CA ILE A 139 0.13 21.15 2.55
C ILE A 139 0.84 19.80 2.46
N PHE A 140 2.13 19.79 2.11
CA PHE A 140 2.99 18.63 2.18
C PHE A 140 4.44 19.05 2.47
N ASP A 141 5.29 18.07 2.75
CA ASP A 141 6.74 18.22 2.80
C ASP A 141 7.43 16.94 2.30
N PHE A 142 8.70 17.08 1.92
CA PHE A 142 9.60 15.96 1.61
C PHE A 142 10.90 16.18 2.37
N SER A 143 11.42 15.12 2.98
CA SER A 143 12.72 15.13 3.63
C SER A 143 13.55 13.94 3.18
N VAL A 144 14.84 14.18 3.01
CA VAL A 144 15.82 13.16 2.66
C VAL A 144 16.79 13.01 3.82
N ARG A 145 17.00 11.78 4.25
CA ARG A 145 17.98 11.39 5.26
C ARG A 145 19.05 10.50 4.65
N ASP A 146 20.28 10.65 5.10
CA ASP A 146 21.34 9.73 4.73
C ASP A 146 21.26 8.40 5.50
N GLU A 147 22.18 7.48 5.23
CA GLU A 147 22.24 6.17 5.88
C GLU A 147 22.41 6.24 7.42
N SER A 148 22.91 7.36 7.96
CA SER A 148 23.02 7.57 9.40
C SER A 148 21.72 8.10 10.04
N GLY A 149 20.73 8.46 9.21
CA GLY A 149 19.48 9.10 9.61
C GLY A 149 19.56 10.63 9.69
N GLU A 150 20.68 11.22 9.29
CA GLU A 150 20.87 12.67 9.30
C GLU A 150 20.06 13.32 8.18
N LEU A 151 19.31 14.37 8.50
CA LEU A 151 18.54 15.13 7.52
C LEU A 151 19.51 15.92 6.61
N VAL A 152 19.57 15.55 5.34
CA VAL A 152 20.44 16.23 4.35
C VAL A 152 19.68 17.27 3.54
N TRP A 153 18.40 17.02 3.25
CA TRP A 153 17.59 17.90 2.44
C TRP A 153 16.14 17.91 2.90
N ASN A 154 15.50 19.07 2.84
CA ASN A 154 14.08 19.25 3.11
C ASN A 154 13.48 20.20 2.07
N TRP A 155 12.37 19.77 1.47
CA TRP A 155 11.72 20.55 0.42
C TRP A 155 11.21 21.89 0.94
N ALA A 156 10.67 21.95 2.15
CA ALA A 156 10.19 23.19 2.75
C ALA A 156 11.32 24.16 3.17
N HIS A 157 12.58 23.73 3.17
CA HIS A 157 13.71 24.56 3.56
C HIS A 157 13.81 25.82 2.68
N GLY A 158 13.89 26.99 3.33
CA GLY A 158 13.95 28.29 2.66
C GLY A 158 12.65 28.75 1.98
N LYS A 159 11.55 27.99 2.07
CA LYS A 159 10.25 28.39 1.51
C LYS A 159 9.42 29.14 2.55
N GLY A 160 8.77 30.22 2.12
CA GLY A 160 7.78 30.95 2.91
C GLY A 160 6.37 30.46 2.63
N PHE A 161 5.59 30.17 3.67
CA PHE A 161 4.19 29.76 3.55
C PHE A 161 3.27 30.81 4.17
N VAL A 162 2.12 31.05 3.52
CA VAL A 162 1.11 31.97 4.05
C VAL A 162 0.55 31.42 5.37
N LEU A 163 0.46 32.27 6.38
CA LEU A 163 -0.08 31.94 7.70
C LEU A 163 -1.61 31.98 7.71
N ALA A 164 -2.25 31.12 6.91
CA ALA A 164 -3.69 31.00 6.82
C ALA A 164 -4.11 29.52 6.83
N VAL A 165 -5.13 29.21 7.62
CA VAL A 165 -5.72 27.86 7.64
C VAL A 165 -6.40 27.58 6.31
N LYS A 166 -6.10 26.43 5.72
CA LYS A 166 -6.71 25.97 4.47
C LYS A 166 -7.49 24.69 4.71
N GLU A 167 -8.53 24.48 3.93
CA GLU A 167 -9.29 23.24 3.90
C GLU A 167 -9.28 22.70 2.47
N ARG A 168 -9.03 21.40 2.31
CA ARG A 168 -9.11 20.71 1.03
C ARG A 168 -10.10 19.57 1.15
N THR A 169 -11.09 19.57 0.28
CA THR A 169 -12.04 18.46 0.16
C THR A 169 -11.51 17.44 -0.84
N TYR A 170 -11.53 16.18 -0.44
CA TYR A 170 -11.25 15.04 -1.30
C TYR A 170 -12.59 14.37 -1.59
N GLY A 171 -12.87 14.10 -2.86
CA GLY A 171 -14.04 13.34 -3.28
C GLY A 171 -14.00 11.90 -2.76
N ASP A 172 -15.11 11.19 -2.95
CA ASP A 172 -15.19 9.76 -2.67
C ASP A 172 -14.07 8.98 -3.39
N ARG A 173 -13.38 8.11 -2.65
CA ARG A 173 -12.22 7.33 -3.11
C ARG A 173 -11.14 8.13 -3.85
N GLN A 174 -11.12 9.46 -3.72
CA GLN A 174 -10.26 10.31 -4.53
C GLN A 174 -8.80 10.25 -4.08
N THR A 175 -7.90 10.03 -5.03
CA THR A 175 -6.46 10.23 -4.88
C THR A 175 -6.01 11.56 -5.48
N VAL A 176 -5.15 12.26 -4.76
CA VAL A 176 -4.46 13.47 -5.22
C VAL A 176 -2.96 13.22 -5.16
N THR A 177 -2.22 13.69 -6.17
CA THR A 177 -0.77 13.54 -6.25
C THR A 177 -0.03 14.87 -6.16
N TYR A 178 1.18 14.84 -5.62
CA TYR A 178 2.11 15.96 -5.52
C TYR A 178 3.50 15.51 -6.00
N GLY A 179 3.98 16.12 -7.08
CA GLY A 179 5.29 15.83 -7.66
C GLY A 179 6.37 16.78 -7.15
N VAL A 180 7.54 16.22 -6.80
CA VAL A 180 8.74 16.96 -6.38
C VAL A 180 9.95 16.39 -7.09
N VAL A 181 10.91 17.25 -7.43
CA VAL A 181 12.21 16.85 -7.96
C VAL A 181 13.28 17.13 -6.91
N TRP A 182 14.13 16.16 -6.65
CA TRP A 182 15.33 16.32 -5.81
C TRP A 182 16.58 16.10 -6.64
N ASP A 183 17.34 17.18 -6.85
CA ASP A 183 18.56 17.22 -7.68
C ASP A 183 19.81 16.68 -6.95
N GLN A 184 19.62 15.83 -5.93
CA GLN A 184 20.70 15.28 -5.09
C GLN A 184 21.54 16.36 -4.39
N THR A 185 20.91 17.44 -3.93
CA THR A 185 21.58 18.50 -3.18
C THR A 185 21.13 18.53 -1.73
N ASN A 186 21.97 19.01 -0.82
CA ASN A 186 21.59 19.34 0.54
C ASN A 186 20.85 20.70 0.61
N ASN A 187 20.47 21.11 1.82
CA ASN A 187 19.75 22.38 2.06
C ASN A 187 20.56 23.66 1.73
N ASP A 188 21.88 23.55 1.62
CA ASP A 188 22.78 24.64 1.20
C ASP A 188 23.00 24.67 -0.32
N GLY A 189 22.42 23.71 -1.06
CA GLY A 189 22.56 23.58 -2.51
C GLY A 189 23.83 22.84 -2.97
N ALA A 190 24.60 22.24 -2.06
CA ALA A 190 25.75 21.42 -2.40
C ALA A 190 25.31 19.98 -2.74
N ALA A 191 25.97 19.34 -3.71
CA ALA A 191 25.69 17.96 -4.07
C ALA A 191 25.99 17.01 -2.90
N VAL A 192 25.11 16.03 -2.68
CA VAL A 192 25.31 14.97 -1.68
C VAL A 192 26.19 13.86 -2.24
N ALA A 193 26.82 13.07 -1.35
CA ALA A 193 27.69 11.98 -1.77
C ALA A 193 26.89 10.80 -2.35
N PRO A 194 27.47 9.99 -3.25
CA PRO A 194 26.87 8.70 -3.62
C PRO A 194 26.67 7.81 -2.39
N GLY A 195 25.54 7.12 -2.31
CA GLY A 195 25.14 6.36 -1.13
C GLY A 195 23.66 5.98 -1.13
N ARG A 196 23.21 5.38 -0.01
CA ARG A 196 21.79 5.13 0.26
C ARG A 196 21.17 6.32 0.97
N TYR A 197 19.92 6.60 0.63
CA TYR A 197 19.13 7.67 1.23
C TYR A 197 17.71 7.18 1.48
N GLU A 198 17.15 7.64 2.59
CA GLU A 198 15.74 7.47 2.91
C GLU A 198 15.00 8.76 2.57
N ILE A 199 13.91 8.66 1.82
CA ILE A 199 13.04 9.78 1.48
C ILE A 199 11.72 9.57 2.18
N GLU A 200 11.32 10.55 2.99
CA GLU A 200 10.00 10.62 3.61
C GLU A 200 9.21 11.76 2.95
N ALA A 201 7.95 11.49 2.61
CA ALA A 201 6.99 12.49 2.19
C ALA A 201 5.83 12.53 3.18
N LEU A 202 5.42 13.73 3.58
CA LEU A 202 4.42 13.98 4.61
C LEU A 202 3.30 14.85 4.04
N ASP A 203 2.04 14.44 4.15
CA ASP A 203 0.91 15.36 4.09
C ASP A 203 0.69 15.94 5.49
N VAL A 204 0.90 17.26 5.62
CA VAL A 204 0.87 17.98 6.92
C VAL A 204 -0.55 18.31 7.39
N GLY A 205 -1.57 17.85 6.68
CA GLY A 205 -2.97 18.10 6.98
C GLY A 205 -3.46 17.25 8.15
N CYS A 206 -4.53 17.68 8.80
CA CYS A 206 -5.21 16.92 9.83
C CYS A 206 -6.66 16.70 9.43
N THR A 207 -7.17 15.49 9.66
CA THR A 207 -8.61 15.21 9.54
C THR A 207 -9.36 15.69 10.79
N LEU A 208 -8.73 15.56 11.96
CA LEU A 208 -9.24 16.02 13.25
C LEU A 208 -8.13 16.64 14.11
N PRO A 209 -7.99 17.98 14.16
CA PRO A 209 -6.97 18.66 14.96
C PRO A 209 -7.06 18.34 16.46
N ALA A 210 -8.25 17.98 16.95
CA ALA A 210 -8.49 17.66 18.36
C ALA A 210 -8.00 16.26 18.79
N LEU A 211 -7.66 15.38 17.84
CA LEU A 211 -7.25 13.99 18.11
C LEU A 211 -5.80 13.69 17.67
N ASN A 212 -5.02 14.70 17.27
CA ASN A 212 -3.66 14.54 16.72
C ASN A 212 -3.56 13.49 15.57
N GLN A 213 -4.64 13.25 14.82
CA GLN A 213 -4.60 12.47 13.58
C GLN A 213 -4.14 13.36 12.43
N CYS A 214 -2.84 13.66 12.44
CA CYS A 214 -2.16 14.56 11.51
C CYS A 214 -1.03 13.88 10.75
N ASP A 215 -0.70 12.63 11.08
CA ASP A 215 0.50 11.98 10.57
C ASP A 215 0.15 11.06 9.42
N LEU A 216 0.24 11.60 8.22
CA LEU A 216 0.16 10.82 7.01
C LEU A 216 1.47 10.97 6.23
N SER A 217 2.41 10.08 6.51
CA SER A 217 3.67 9.99 5.79
C SER A 217 3.84 8.66 5.06
N ALA A 218 4.74 8.68 4.07
CA ALA A 218 5.19 7.51 3.36
C ALA A 218 6.69 7.64 3.09
N THR A 219 7.40 6.52 3.14
CA THR A 219 8.86 6.47 3.04
C THR A 219 9.31 5.52 1.95
N ILE A 220 10.38 5.86 1.24
CA ILE A 220 11.08 4.98 0.31
C ILE A 220 12.59 5.08 0.52
N GLU A 221 13.30 4.00 0.18
CA GLU A 221 14.75 4.02 0.05
C GLU A 221 15.15 4.25 -1.42
N VAL A 222 16.19 5.05 -1.62
CA VAL A 222 16.81 5.29 -2.92
C VAL A 222 18.33 5.19 -2.83
N GLN A 223 18.99 5.04 -3.98
CA GLN A 223 20.43 4.91 -4.07
C GLN A 223 21.02 5.80 -5.16
N ILE A 224 22.10 6.49 -4.81
CA ILE A 224 22.93 7.27 -5.74
C ILE A 224 24.21 6.49 -6.02
N LEU A 225 24.49 6.21 -7.29
CA LEU A 225 25.70 5.52 -7.74
C LEU A 225 26.78 6.52 -8.17
N LEU A 226 28.04 6.10 -8.03
CA LEU A 226 29.16 6.81 -8.65
C LEU A 226 28.99 6.81 -10.18
N PRO A 227 29.37 7.91 -10.85
CA PRO A 227 29.39 7.93 -12.31
C PRO A 227 30.41 6.91 -12.84
N PRO A 228 30.14 6.30 -14.00
CA PRO A 228 31.09 5.39 -14.62
C PRO A 228 32.42 6.11 -14.88
N ASN A 229 33.54 5.42 -14.63
CA ASN A 229 34.87 5.96 -14.92
C ASN A 229 34.99 6.17 -16.45
N PRO A 230 35.56 7.31 -16.90
CA PRO A 230 35.69 7.63 -18.33
C PRO A 230 36.62 6.67 -19.07
#